data_AF-A0A563CPR3-F1
#
_entry.id   AF-A0A563CPR3-F1
#
_cell.length_a   1.000
_cell.length_b   1.000
_cell.length_c   1.000
_cell.angle_alpha   90.00
_cell.angle_beta   90.00
_cell.angle_gamma   90.00
#
_symmetry.space_group_name_H-M   'P 1'
#
loop_
_entity.id
_entity.type
_entity.pdbx_description
1 polymer ?
#
loop_
_entity_poly.entity_id
_entity_poly.type
_entity_poly.pdbx_seq_one_letter_code
_entity_poly.pdbx_strand_id
1 'polypeptide(L)'
;MKNSINIAIPDFITQAFPILKEATYVREFASFITLYPDAVYYLFQTTSNQSLILVAIDYPDPIDESRQVKSLSGGFEFEFIHLIKPYANDQHIEIRPNDNMDEMFSVPDPDSYFHYYLAAAKQKLDW
;
A
#
# COMPACT_ATOMS: atom_id res chain seq x y z
N MET A 1 -24.03 -6.03 -12.55
CA MET A 1 -23.34 -4.80 -12.95
C MET A 1 -22.29 -4.51 -11.90
N LYS A 2 -20.99 -4.62 -12.23
CA LYS A 2 -19.91 -4.23 -11.32
C LYS A 2 -19.72 -2.72 -11.48
N ASN A 3 -20.22 -1.94 -10.53
CA ASN A 3 -19.84 -0.54 -10.39
C ASN A 3 -18.43 -0.51 -9.79
N SER A 4 -17.42 -0.84 -10.58
CA SER A 4 -16.04 -0.51 -10.24
C SER A 4 -15.90 0.99 -10.45
N ILE A 5 -15.89 1.74 -9.35
CA ILE A 5 -15.29 3.07 -9.34
C ILE A 5 -13.85 2.84 -9.80
N ASN A 6 -13.58 3.10 -11.09
CA ASN A 6 -12.23 3.11 -11.62
C ASN A 6 -11.59 4.36 -11.02
N ILE A 7 -11.03 4.23 -9.82
CA ILE A 7 -10.02 5.18 -9.38
C ILE A 7 -8.90 5.05 -10.41
N ALA A 8 -8.76 6.08 -11.24
CA ALA A 8 -7.65 6.19 -12.15
C ALA A 8 -6.42 6.43 -11.27
N ILE A 9 -5.73 5.35 -10.92
CA ILE A 9 -4.41 5.46 -10.31
C ILE A 9 -3.55 6.25 -11.30
N PRO A 10 -2.83 7.30 -10.86
CA PRO A 10 -1.91 8.04 -11.71
C PRO A 10 -0.95 7.12 -12.47
N ASP A 11 -0.66 7.46 -13.73
CA ASP A 11 0.16 6.63 -14.62
C ASP A 11 1.55 6.36 -14.02
N PHE A 12 2.15 7.34 -13.32
CA PHE A 12 3.47 7.18 -12.72
C PHE A 12 3.50 6.07 -11.65
N ILE A 13 2.40 5.87 -10.91
CA ILE A 13 2.27 4.80 -9.93
C ILE A 13 2.19 3.44 -10.62
N THR A 14 1.42 3.33 -11.72
CA THR A 14 1.34 2.05 -12.46
C THR A 14 2.61 1.75 -13.28
N GLN A 15 3.41 2.77 -13.60
CA GLN A 15 4.75 2.60 -14.16
C GLN A 15 5.73 2.10 -13.09
N ALA A 16 5.64 2.61 -11.86
CA ALA A 16 6.47 2.17 -10.76
C ALA A 16 6.05 0.82 -10.17
N PHE A 17 4.75 0.53 -10.15
CA PHE A 17 4.18 -0.73 -9.68
C PHE A 17 3.30 -1.37 -10.77
N PRO A 18 3.90 -1.95 -11.82
CA PRO A 18 3.17 -2.59 -12.91
C PRO A 18 2.17 -3.67 -12.49
N ILE A 19 2.38 -4.33 -11.34
CA ILE A 19 1.45 -5.31 -10.76
C ILE A 19 0.04 -4.72 -10.54
N LEU A 20 -0.09 -3.41 -10.34
CA LEU A 20 -1.38 -2.73 -10.16
C LEU A 20 -2.20 -2.68 -11.46
N LYS A 21 -1.59 -2.83 -12.64
CA LYS A 21 -2.31 -2.83 -13.93
C LYS A 21 -3.28 -4.01 -14.07
N GLU A 22 -2.96 -5.11 -13.38
CA GLU A 22 -3.77 -6.34 -13.38
C GLU A 22 -4.57 -6.50 -12.08
N ALA A 23 -4.40 -5.59 -11.12
CA ALA A 23 -5.09 -5.63 -9.85
C ALA A 23 -6.42 -4.86 -9.92
N THR A 24 -7.43 -5.37 -9.23
CA THR A 24 -8.74 -4.72 -9.10
C THR A 24 -8.73 -3.84 -7.87
N TYR A 25 -9.03 -2.55 -8.03
CA TYR A 25 -9.27 -1.65 -6.91
C TYR A 25 -10.51 -2.10 -6.10
N VAL A 26 -10.35 -2.16 -4.79
CA VAL A 26 -11.40 -2.59 -3.85
C VAL A 26 -11.99 -1.41 -3.10
N ARG A 27 -11.15 -0.67 -2.36
CA ARG A 27 -11.57 0.47 -1.53
C ARG A 27 -10.38 1.31 -1.05
N GLU A 28 -10.70 2.50 -0.57
CA GLU A 28 -9.80 3.41 0.13
C GLU A 28 -10.15 3.43 1.62
N PHE A 29 -9.16 3.68 2.46
CA PHE A 29 -9.33 4.03 3.85
C PHE A 29 -8.24 5.02 4.28
N ALA A 30 -8.61 6.01 5.08
CA ALA A 30 -7.70 6.99 5.65
C ALA A 30 -7.28 6.59 7.07
N SER A 31 -6.10 7.03 7.51
CA SER A 31 -5.69 6.86 8.90
C SER A 31 -6.62 7.60 9.86
N PHE A 32 -7.02 6.94 10.95
CA PHE A 32 -7.73 7.57 12.08
C PHE A 32 -6.77 7.96 13.22
N ILE A 33 -5.46 7.84 13.01
CA ILE A 33 -4.44 8.02 14.05
C ILE A 33 -3.73 9.35 13.87
N THR A 34 -3.54 10.07 14.98
CA THR A 34 -3.03 11.46 15.02
C THR A 34 -1.57 11.61 14.56
N LEU A 35 -0.81 10.52 14.49
CA LEU A 35 0.61 10.55 14.14
C LEU A 35 0.86 10.68 12.63
N TYR A 36 -0.07 10.23 11.79
CA TYR A 36 0.02 10.32 10.32
C TYR A 36 -1.36 10.66 9.73
N PRO A 37 -1.87 11.87 10.04
CA PRO A 37 -3.23 12.27 9.68
C PRO A 37 -3.46 12.29 8.16
N ASP A 38 -2.38 12.40 7.39
CA ASP A 38 -2.41 12.53 5.93
C ASP A 38 -2.17 11.20 5.20
N ALA A 39 -2.02 10.08 5.92
CA ALA A 39 -1.83 8.77 5.31
C ALA A 39 -3.14 8.21 4.71
N VAL A 40 -3.09 7.88 3.42
CA VAL A 40 -4.20 7.29 2.67
C VAL A 40 -3.80 5.92 2.14
N TYR A 41 -4.66 4.93 2.34
CA TYR A 41 -4.44 3.54 1.94
C TYR A 41 -5.44 3.11 0.88
N TYR A 42 -4.94 2.54 -0.21
CA TYR A 42 -5.73 2.01 -1.32
C TYR A 42 -5.57 0.50 -1.41
N LEU A 43 -6.66 -0.24 -1.20
CA LEU A 43 -6.69 -1.70 -1.29
C LEU A 43 -6.95 -2.15 -2.72
N PHE A 44 -6.10 -3.06 -3.19
CA PHE A 44 -6.23 -3.77 -4.44
C PHE A 44 -6.23 -5.28 -4.21
N GLN A 45 -6.83 -5.98 -5.16
CA GLN A 45 -6.87 -7.44 -5.18
C GLN A 45 -6.32 -7.94 -6.52
N THR A 46 -5.30 -8.78 -6.49
CA THR A 46 -4.79 -9.45 -7.70
C THR A 46 -5.74 -10.57 -8.14
N THR A 47 -5.54 -11.06 -9.35
CA THR A 47 -6.23 -12.25 -9.89
C THR A 47 -5.93 -13.54 -9.10
N SER A 48 -4.82 -13.57 -8.36
CA SER A 48 -4.42 -14.67 -7.47
C SER A 48 -4.98 -14.54 -6.04
N ASN A 49 -5.92 -13.63 -5.80
CA ASN A 49 -6.44 -13.29 -4.48
C ASN A 49 -5.35 -12.83 -3.48
N GLN A 50 -4.26 -12.25 -3.96
CA GLN A 50 -3.31 -11.51 -3.11
C GLN A 50 -3.83 -10.09 -2.89
N SER A 51 -3.88 -9.65 -1.63
CA SER A 51 -4.20 -8.25 -1.31
C SER A 51 -2.94 -7.39 -1.42
N LEU A 52 -3.08 -6.24 -2.04
CA LEU A 52 -2.04 -5.22 -2.17
C LEU A 52 -2.57 -3.92 -1.58
N ILE A 53 -1.73 -3.22 -0.81
CA ILE A 53 -2.08 -1.93 -0.21
C ILE A 53 -1.06 -0.92 -0.71
N LEU A 54 -1.54 -0.01 -1.57
CA LEU A 54 -0.78 1.18 -1.95
C LEU A 54 -1.00 2.22 -0.86
N VAL A 55 0.09 2.83 -0.40
CA VAL A 55 0.04 3.85 0.64
C VAL A 55 0.55 5.16 0.07
N ALA A 56 -0.19 6.24 0.30
CA ALA A 56 0.23 7.61 0.08
C ALA A 56 0.47 8.27 1.44
N ILE A 57 1.68 8.77 1.66
CA ILE A 57 2.07 9.36 2.95
C ILE A 57 3.19 10.40 2.78
N ASP A 58 3.18 11.45 3.58
CA ASP A 58 4.15 12.54 3.56
C ASP A 58 5.49 12.16 4.20
N TYR A 59 5.48 11.18 5.11
CA TYR A 59 6.65 10.61 5.75
C TYR A 59 6.57 9.08 5.77
N PRO A 60 7.18 8.36 4.81
CA PRO A 60 7.04 6.92 4.71
C PRO A 60 7.71 6.18 5.88
N ASP A 61 6.90 5.54 6.73
CA ASP A 61 7.33 4.59 7.76
C ASP A 61 6.44 3.34 7.74
N PRO A 62 6.71 2.37 6.85
CA PRO A 62 5.94 1.15 6.69
C PRO A 62 5.86 0.25 7.91
N ILE A 63 6.77 0.38 8.89
CA ILE A 63 6.69 -0.41 10.13
C ILE A 63 5.58 0.16 10.99
N ASP A 64 5.60 1.47 11.22
CA ASP A 64 4.54 2.13 11.98
C ASP A 64 3.23 2.14 11.20
N GLU A 65 3.27 2.24 9.87
CA GLU A 65 2.08 2.11 9.03
C GLU A 65 1.54 0.69 8.97
N SER A 66 2.37 -0.37 8.93
CA SER A 66 1.87 -1.76 9.04
C SER A 66 1.16 -1.98 10.37
N ARG A 67 1.72 -1.45 11.47
CA ARG A 67 1.06 -1.46 12.79
C ARG A 67 -0.25 -0.68 12.79
N GLN A 68 -0.28 0.48 12.12
CA GLN A 68 -1.49 1.27 11.97
C GLN A 68 -2.53 0.55 11.13
N VAL A 69 -2.19 0.03 9.95
CA VAL A 69 -3.09 -0.74 9.08
C VAL A 69 -3.67 -1.93 9.85
N LYS A 70 -2.85 -2.64 10.63
CA LYS A 70 -3.32 -3.72 11.51
C LYS A 70 -4.33 -3.22 12.56
N SER A 71 -4.12 -2.04 13.14
CA SER A 71 -5.05 -1.42 14.09
C SER A 71 -6.30 -0.82 13.44
N LEU A 72 -6.19 -0.27 12.24
CA LEU A 72 -7.23 0.47 11.50
C LEU A 72 -8.16 -0.46 10.73
N SER A 73 -7.66 -1.60 10.28
CA SER A 73 -8.44 -2.60 9.55
C SER A 73 -9.48 -3.33 10.42
N GLY A 74 -9.53 -3.07 11.73
CA GLY A 74 -10.52 -3.66 12.64
C GLY A 74 -10.49 -5.19 12.57
N GLY A 75 -11.66 -5.84 12.38
CA GLY A 75 -11.77 -7.30 12.26
C GLY A 75 -11.26 -7.90 10.94
N PHE A 76 -10.69 -7.12 10.02
CA PHE A 76 -10.09 -7.64 8.78
C PHE A 76 -8.57 -7.90 8.92
N GLU A 77 -7.94 -7.35 9.97
CA GLU A 77 -6.51 -7.49 10.35
C GLU A 77 -5.56 -7.65 9.15
N PHE A 78 -5.48 -6.64 8.28
CA PHE A 78 -4.47 -6.63 7.22
C PHE A 78 -3.09 -6.43 7.84
N GLU A 79 -2.14 -7.29 7.47
CA GLU A 79 -0.76 -7.20 7.92
C GLU A 79 0.16 -7.23 6.71
N PHE A 80 1.06 -6.25 6.61
CA PHE A 80 2.04 -6.20 5.53
C PHE A 80 3.01 -7.38 5.67
N ILE A 81 3.25 -8.07 4.55
CA ILE A 81 4.15 -9.21 4.46
C ILE A 81 5.52 -8.74 3.96
N HIS A 82 5.51 -7.94 2.89
CA HIS A 82 6.70 -7.38 2.27
C HIS A 82 6.33 -6.14 1.45
N LEU A 83 7.31 -5.27 1.23
CA LEU A 83 7.20 -4.15 0.31
C LEU A 83 7.60 -4.60 -1.09
N ILE A 84 6.88 -4.13 -2.09
CA ILE A 84 7.20 -4.32 -3.50
C ILE A 84 8.11 -3.18 -3.91
N LYS A 85 9.26 -3.51 -4.49
CA LYS A 85 10.22 -2.51 -4.91
C LYS A 85 9.70 -1.76 -6.15
N PRO A 86 9.71 -0.42 -6.16
CA PRO A 86 9.39 0.36 -7.34
C PRO A 86 10.27 -0.04 -8.53
N TYR A 87 9.68 -0.07 -9.73
CA TYR A 87 10.32 -0.38 -11.01
C TYR A 87 10.94 -1.79 -11.12
N ALA A 88 10.82 -2.62 -10.09
CA ALA A 88 11.38 -3.96 -10.01
C ALA A 88 10.26 -4.94 -9.58
N ASN A 89 9.50 -5.41 -10.57
CA ASN A 89 8.27 -6.19 -10.40
C ASN A 89 8.37 -7.43 -9.49
N ASP A 90 9.54 -8.04 -9.42
CA ASP A 90 9.82 -9.31 -8.76
C ASP A 90 10.67 -9.18 -7.48
N GLN A 91 11.17 -7.97 -7.19
CA GLN A 91 11.95 -7.71 -5.99
C GLN A 91 11.04 -7.29 -4.83
N HIS A 92 11.21 -7.99 -3.71
CA HIS A 92 10.52 -7.71 -2.46
C HIS A 92 11.53 -7.38 -1.36
N ILE A 93 11.12 -6.52 -0.44
CA ILE A 93 11.86 -6.23 0.78
C ILE A 93 11.05 -6.74 1.96
N GLU A 94 11.67 -7.63 2.74
CA GLU A 94 11.12 -8.02 4.03
C GLU A 94 11.11 -6.81 4.96
N ILE A 95 9.98 -6.56 5.61
CA ILE A 95 9.88 -5.49 6.61
C ILE A 95 10.53 -5.99 7.90
N ARG A 96 11.68 -5.43 8.30
CA ARG A 96 12.36 -5.80 9.54
C ARG A 96 12.35 -4.66 10.57
N PRO A 97 12.24 -4.97 11.88
CA PRO A 97 12.35 -3.97 12.92
C PRO A 97 13.70 -3.22 12.85
N ASN A 98 13.66 -1.89 12.92
CA ASN A 98 14.81 -0.97 12.87
C ASN A 98 15.50 -0.83 11.50
N ASP A 99 14.90 -1.30 10.40
CA ASP A 99 15.40 -0.93 9.08
C ASP A 99 15.16 0.58 8.85
N ASN A 100 16.25 1.31 8.58
CA ASN A 100 16.14 2.69 8.14
C ASN A 100 15.63 2.66 6.70
N MET A 101 14.40 3.11 6.51
CA MET A 101 13.73 3.10 5.22
C MET A 101 14.52 3.90 4.18
N ASP A 102 15.14 3.19 3.25
CA ASP A 102 15.84 3.79 2.11
C ASP A 102 14.82 4.39 1.14
N GLU A 103 15.15 5.52 0.51
CA GLU A 103 14.29 6.18 -0.50
C GLU A 103 13.94 5.23 -1.66
N MET A 104 14.70 4.15 -1.80
CA MET A 104 14.56 3.09 -2.81
C MET A 104 13.22 2.33 -2.82
N PHE A 105 12.35 2.49 -1.81
CA PHE A 105 11.11 1.71 -1.68
C PHE A 105 9.83 2.53 -1.91
N SER A 106 9.98 3.84 -2.08
CA SER A 106 8.87 4.75 -2.35
C SER A 106 9.08 5.48 -3.67
N VAL A 107 8.00 6.03 -4.19
CA VAL A 107 7.97 6.85 -5.38
C VAL A 107 7.41 8.21 -4.97
N PRO A 108 8.18 9.30 -5.11
CA PRO A 108 7.66 10.62 -4.80
C PRO A 108 6.54 10.98 -5.79
N ASP A 109 5.51 11.65 -5.28
CA ASP A 109 4.53 12.32 -6.12
C ASP A 109 5.23 13.46 -6.88
N PRO A 110 5.10 13.55 -8.21
CA PRO A 110 5.66 14.69 -8.95
C PRO A 110 5.01 16.03 -8.59
N ASP A 111 3.77 16.02 -8.09
CA ASP A 111 2.95 17.22 -7.89
C ASP A 111 2.68 17.52 -6.41
N SER A 112 3.16 16.69 -5.48
CA SER A 112 2.92 16.86 -4.05
C SER A 112 4.12 16.40 -3.19
N TYR A 113 4.00 16.57 -1.88
CA TYR A 113 4.99 16.09 -0.91
C TYR A 113 4.74 14.63 -0.48
N PHE A 114 3.74 13.97 -1.08
CA PHE A 114 3.45 12.58 -0.78
C PHE A 114 4.45 11.64 -1.44
N HIS A 115 4.68 10.54 -0.75
CA HIS A 115 5.42 9.38 -1.22
C HIS A 115 4.47 8.20 -1.32
N TYR A 116 4.64 7.40 -2.37
CA TYR A 116 3.86 6.20 -2.61
C TYR A 116 4.71 4.95 -2.43
N TYR A 117 4.25 4.00 -1.63
CA TYR A 117 4.86 2.68 -1.59
C TYR A 117 3.78 1.59 -1.62
N LEU A 118 4.17 0.39 -2.06
CA LEU A 118 3.24 -0.72 -2.25
C LEU A 118 3.61 -1.89 -1.36
N ALA A 119 2.66 -2.35 -0.55
CA ALA A 119 2.82 -3.51 0.30
C ALA A 119 1.95 -4.67 -0.18
N ALA A 120 2.51 -5.87 -0.19
CA ALA A 120 1.70 -7.08 -0.19
C ALA A 120 1.18 -7.32 1.22
N ALA A 121 -0.13 -7.53 1.36
CA ALA A 121 -0.77 -7.72 2.65
C ALA A 121 -1.47 -9.07 2.73
N LYS A 122 -1.36 -9.75 3.87
CA LYS A 122 -2.27 -10.86 4.20
C LYS A 122 -3.50 -10.27 4.87
N GLN A 123 -4.66 -10.79 4.49
CA GLN A 123 -5.89 -10.57 5.22
C GLN A 123 -6.06 -11.71 6.22
N LYS A 124 -6.35 -11.41 7.48
CA LYS A 124 -6.79 -12.45 8.40
C LYS A 124 -8.28 -12.69 8.14
N LEU A 125 -8.60 -13.85 7.58
CA LEU A 125 -9.95 -14.36 7.57
C LEU A 125 -10.20 -15.00 8.93
N ASP A 126 -10.81 -14.27 9.85
CA ASP A 126 -11.48 -14.91 10.98
C ASP A 126 -12.58 -15.81 10.38
N TRP A 127 -12.49 -17.10 10.68
CA TRP A 127 -13.42 -18.16 10.25
C TRP A 127 -14.48 -18.35 11.32
#